data_AF-A0A970TXM4-F1
#
_entry.id   AF-A0A970TXM4-F1
#
_cell.length_a   1.000
_cell.length_b   1.000
_cell.length_c   1.000
_cell.angle_alpha   90.00
_cell.angle_beta   90.00
_cell.angle_gamma   90.00
#
_symmetry.space_group_name_H-M   'P 1'
#
loop_
_entity.id
_entity.type
_entity.pdbx_description
1 polymer ?
#
loop_
_entity_poly.entity_id
_entity_poly.type
_entity_poly.pdbx_seq_one_letter_code
_entity_poly.pdbx_strand_id
1 'polypeptide(L)'
;MTTKNNNSILWNGLAVLLWIGIFFAGLFPEPIFFKLRQLGGVTMHQAFINSHWFITFSCTGFLAWFVTQRSREAGVDSHLALGKGIQVAVLSLVAFLPVPIEILPGYFFILGRFYYFLIMAVITAKMLCWLYLLQVVLNYHLFAGADVLKDMPLLFPSARKQASAAPPAMSEDASDTPPTPANDEEKE
;
A
#
# COMPACT_ATOMS: atom_id res chain seq x y z
N MET A 1 27.83 -1.80 22.44
CA MET A 1 26.63 -1.00 22.06
C MET A 1 26.26 -1.21 20.57
N THR A 2 26.44 -2.42 20.02
CA THR A 2 26.41 -2.68 18.55
C THR A 2 25.39 -3.74 18.12
N THR A 3 24.81 -4.51 19.04
CA THR A 3 23.89 -5.61 18.72
C THR A 3 22.48 -5.15 18.34
N LYS A 4 22.01 -4.00 18.87
CA LYS A 4 20.67 -3.48 18.58
C LYS A 4 20.48 -3.11 17.09
N ASN A 5 21.53 -2.63 16.43
CA ASN A 5 21.47 -2.19 15.04
C ASN A 5 21.51 -3.36 14.04
N ASN A 6 22.26 -4.43 14.37
CA ASN A 6 22.35 -5.61 13.51
C ASN A 6 21.02 -6.36 13.42
N ASN A 7 20.29 -6.45 14.54
CA ASN A 7 19.01 -7.14 14.56
C ASN A 7 17.97 -6.39 13.70
N SER A 8 17.89 -5.06 13.77
CA SER A 8 16.95 -4.29 12.94
C SER A 8 17.27 -4.39 11.44
N ILE A 9 18.55 -4.40 11.07
CA ILE A 9 18.97 -4.58 9.67
C ILE A 9 18.59 -5.97 9.17
N LEU A 10 18.83 -7.02 9.97
CA LEU A 10 18.46 -8.39 9.62
C LEU A 10 16.94 -8.53 9.42
N TRP A 11 16.14 -7.99 10.36
CA TRP A 11 14.68 -8.03 10.26
C TRP A 11 14.14 -7.26 9.06
N ASN A 12 14.69 -6.08 8.76
CA ASN A 12 14.33 -5.32 7.57
C ASN A 12 14.71 -6.06 6.28
N GLY A 13 15.88 -6.71 6.25
CA GLY A 13 16.32 -7.53 5.13
C GLY A 13 15.40 -8.73 4.88
N LEU A 14 15.02 -9.44 5.95
CA LEU A 14 14.05 -10.55 5.88
C LEU A 14 12.67 -10.07 5.43
N ALA A 15 12.22 -8.90 5.92
CA ALA A 15 10.97 -8.30 5.49
C ALA A 15 11.01 -7.94 3.99
N VAL A 16 12.10 -7.35 3.50
CA VAL A 16 12.29 -7.06 2.07
C VAL A 16 12.24 -8.34 1.24
N LEU A 17 12.93 -9.40 1.67
CA LEU A 17 12.91 -10.68 0.97
C LEU A 17 11.49 -11.26 0.90
N LEU A 18 10.74 -11.20 2.00
CA LEU A 18 9.34 -11.62 2.04
C LEU A 18 8.48 -10.78 1.08
N TRP A 19 8.67 -9.46 1.06
CA TRP A 19 7.97 -8.57 0.14
C TRP A 19 8.28 -8.87 -1.32
N ILE A 20 9.54 -9.14 -1.67
CA ILE A 20 9.91 -9.57 -3.02
C ILE A 20 9.16 -10.85 -3.39
N GLY A 21 9.06 -11.81 -2.47
CA GLY A 21 8.27 -13.03 -2.67
C GLY A 21 6.78 -12.75 -2.93
N ILE A 22 6.17 -11.85 -2.15
CA ILE A 22 4.76 -11.45 -2.31
C ILE A 22 4.55 -10.72 -3.65
N PHE A 23 5.45 -9.82 -4.04
CA PHE A 23 5.37 -9.10 -5.31
C PHE A 23 5.55 -10.01 -6.51
N PHE A 24 6.40 -11.02 -6.39
CA PHE A 24 6.57 -12.05 -7.41
C PHE A 24 5.32 -12.95 -7.50
N ALA A 25 4.74 -13.31 -6.36
CA ALA A 25 3.44 -13.99 -6.26
C ALA A 25 2.32 -13.23 -6.97
N GLY A 26 2.23 -11.92 -6.74
CA GLY A 26 1.24 -11.07 -7.38
C GLY A 26 1.53 -10.80 -8.87
N LEU A 27 2.80 -10.85 -9.31
CA LEU A 27 3.14 -10.61 -10.71
C LEU A 27 2.64 -11.75 -11.62
N PHE A 28 2.76 -13.00 -11.15
CA PHE A 28 2.37 -14.22 -11.85
C PHE A 28 1.43 -15.10 -11.00
N PRO A 29 0.21 -14.63 -10.70
CA PRO A 29 -0.69 -15.31 -9.77
C PRO A 29 -1.09 -16.70 -10.27
N GLU A 30 -1.26 -16.87 -11.59
CA GLU A 30 -1.69 -18.14 -12.18
C GLU A 30 -0.61 -19.24 -12.11
N PRO A 31 0.63 -19.04 -12.59
CA PRO A 31 1.69 -20.04 -12.42
C PRO A 31 1.94 -20.41 -10.95
N ILE A 32 1.87 -19.42 -10.06
CA ILE A 32 2.15 -19.61 -8.64
C ILE A 32 1.02 -20.38 -7.97
N PHE A 33 -0.23 -20.07 -8.32
CA PHE A 33 -1.38 -20.86 -7.91
C PHE A 33 -1.24 -22.33 -8.35
N PHE A 34 -0.91 -22.59 -9.62
CA PHE A 34 -0.74 -23.96 -10.12
C PHE A 34 0.37 -24.72 -9.38
N LYS A 35 1.52 -24.08 -9.11
CA LYS A 35 2.62 -24.70 -8.36
C LYS A 35 2.23 -25.00 -6.91
N LEU A 36 1.63 -24.03 -6.20
CA LEU A 36 1.18 -24.23 -4.82
C LEU A 36 0.15 -25.36 -4.73
N ARG A 37 -0.76 -25.42 -5.71
CA ARG A 37 -1.76 -26.46 -5.83
C ARG A 37 -1.13 -27.84 -6.08
N GLN A 38 -0.14 -27.92 -6.97
CA GLN A 38 0.58 -29.17 -7.25
C GLN A 38 1.32 -29.68 -6.02
N LEU A 39 1.95 -28.78 -5.26
CA LEU A 39 2.62 -29.11 -4.00
C LEU A 39 1.65 -29.54 -2.90
N GLY A 40 0.46 -28.94 -2.86
CA GLY A 40 -0.57 -29.22 -1.86
C GLY A 40 -1.43 -30.45 -2.13
N GLY A 41 -1.31 -31.10 -3.30
CA GLY A 41 -2.12 -32.27 -3.66
C GLY A 41 -3.64 -32.02 -3.69
N VAL A 42 -4.07 -30.76 -3.90
CA VAL A 42 -5.47 -30.35 -3.72
C VAL A 42 -6.34 -30.69 -4.94
N THR A 43 -7.44 -31.42 -4.72
CA THR A 43 -8.39 -31.83 -5.75
C THR A 43 -9.21 -30.67 -6.35
N MET A 44 -9.61 -30.82 -7.63
CA MET A 44 -10.30 -29.80 -8.46
C MET A 44 -11.73 -29.49 -7.97
N HIS A 45 -11.87 -28.73 -6.89
CA HIS A 45 -13.15 -28.10 -6.52
C HIS A 45 -13.22 -26.67 -7.05
N GLN A 46 -14.32 -26.29 -7.71
CA GLN A 46 -14.57 -24.91 -8.12
C GLN A 46 -14.96 -24.07 -6.90
N ALA A 47 -13.95 -23.55 -6.19
CA ALA A 47 -14.11 -22.56 -5.14
C ALA A 47 -13.27 -21.33 -5.49
N PHE A 48 -13.69 -20.14 -5.05
CA PHE A 48 -12.95 -18.89 -5.28
C PHE A 48 -11.52 -18.95 -4.73
N ILE A 49 -11.33 -19.58 -3.57
CA ILE A 49 -10.01 -19.83 -2.96
C ILE A 49 -9.14 -20.71 -3.89
N ASN A 50 -9.78 -21.48 -4.76
CA ASN A 50 -9.15 -22.34 -5.75
C ASN A 50 -9.00 -21.64 -7.11
N SER A 51 -8.74 -20.33 -7.09
CA SER A 51 -8.53 -19.51 -8.28
C SER A 51 -7.33 -18.60 -8.09
N HIS A 52 -6.61 -18.33 -9.18
CA HIS A 52 -5.49 -17.38 -9.20
C HIS A 52 -5.92 -15.96 -8.79
N TRP A 53 -7.19 -15.62 -8.98
CA TRP A 53 -7.78 -14.36 -8.49
C TRP A 53 -7.65 -14.21 -6.98
N PHE A 54 -7.71 -15.30 -6.20
CA PHE A 54 -7.52 -15.24 -4.76
C PHE A 54 -6.18 -14.60 -4.39
N ILE A 55 -5.10 -15.00 -5.07
CA ILE A 55 -3.75 -14.42 -4.85
C ILE A 55 -3.77 -12.91 -5.15
N THR A 56 -4.34 -12.51 -6.28
CA THR A 56 -4.47 -11.09 -6.66
C THR A 56 -5.21 -10.29 -5.58
N PHE A 57 -6.38 -10.77 -5.12
CA PHE A 57 -7.18 -10.07 -4.11
C PHE A 57 -6.51 -10.07 -2.73
N SER A 58 -5.87 -11.17 -2.33
CA SER A 58 -5.14 -11.26 -1.06
C SER A 58 -3.93 -10.33 -1.06
N CYS A 59 -3.12 -10.31 -2.12
CA CYS A 59 -1.98 -9.40 -2.22
C CYS A 59 -2.41 -7.93 -2.25
N THR A 60 -3.47 -7.62 -3.02
CA THR A 60 -4.06 -6.27 -3.10
C THR A 60 -4.58 -5.81 -1.73
N GLY A 61 -5.40 -6.62 -1.08
CA GLY A 61 -5.97 -6.31 0.23
C GLY A 61 -4.91 -6.18 1.31
N PHE A 62 -3.91 -7.06 1.31
CA PHE A 62 -2.79 -6.99 2.24
C PHE A 62 -1.97 -5.71 2.07
N LEU A 63 -1.63 -5.34 0.83
CA LEU A 63 -0.85 -4.14 0.56
C LEU A 63 -1.63 -2.85 0.91
N ALA A 64 -2.92 -2.82 0.58
CA ALA A 64 -3.80 -1.70 0.93
C ALA A 64 -3.95 -1.54 2.46
N TRP A 65 -4.15 -2.65 3.17
CA TRP A 65 -4.19 -2.66 4.64
C TRP A 65 -2.87 -2.22 5.24
N PHE A 66 -1.75 -2.76 4.75
CA PHE A 66 -0.40 -2.41 5.20
C PHE A 66 -0.16 -0.90 5.08
N VAL A 67 -0.43 -0.31 3.91
CA VAL A 67 -0.26 1.14 3.69
C VAL A 67 -1.18 1.95 4.60
N THR A 68 -2.42 1.51 4.81
CA THR A 68 -3.37 2.20 5.70
C THR A 68 -2.85 2.20 7.14
N GLN A 69 -2.44 1.05 7.67
CA GLN A 69 -1.96 0.94 9.05
C GLN A 69 -0.66 1.70 9.25
N ARG A 70 0.31 1.55 8.34
CA ARG A 70 1.58 2.25 8.44
C ARG A 70 1.46 3.77 8.27
N SER A 71 0.50 4.23 7.48
CA SER A 71 0.17 5.67 7.40
C SER A 71 -0.41 6.18 8.73
N ARG A 72 -1.27 5.41 9.40
CA ARG A 72 -1.83 5.78 10.72
C ARG A 72 -0.75 5.82 11.79
N GLU A 73 0.12 4.81 11.83
CA GLU A 73 1.29 4.78 12.74
C GLU A 73 2.24 5.96 12.49
N ALA A 74 2.30 6.47 11.25
CA ALA A 74 3.07 7.65 10.88
C ALA A 74 2.44 8.98 11.33
N GLY A 75 1.26 8.97 11.96
CA GLY A 75 0.54 10.18 12.38
C GLY A 75 -0.27 10.86 11.27
N VAL A 76 -0.52 10.18 10.15
CA VAL A 76 -1.41 10.68 9.09
C VAL A 76 -2.87 10.54 9.54
N ASP A 77 -3.70 11.56 9.26
CA ASP A 77 -5.13 11.53 9.53
C ASP A 77 -5.79 10.23 9.02
N SER A 78 -6.74 9.68 9.79
CA SER A 78 -7.33 8.38 9.52
C SER A 78 -8.06 8.30 8.17
N HIS A 79 -8.73 9.38 7.75
CA HIS A 79 -9.41 9.43 6.45
C HIS A 79 -8.38 9.51 5.31
N LEU A 80 -7.30 10.26 5.54
CA LEU A 80 -6.22 10.39 4.56
C LEU A 80 -5.44 9.08 4.38
N ALA A 81 -5.16 8.38 5.49
CA ALA A 81 -4.53 7.07 5.50
C ALA A 81 -5.37 6.03 4.76
N LEU A 82 -6.71 6.05 4.95
CA LEU A 82 -7.63 5.20 4.21
C LEU A 82 -7.61 5.54 2.72
N GLY A 83 -7.60 6.82 2.36
CA GLY A 83 -7.49 7.27 0.97
C GLY A 83 -6.23 6.74 0.28
N LYS A 84 -5.07 6.79 0.97
CA LYS A 84 -3.81 6.20 0.50
C LYS A 84 -3.94 4.68 0.34
N GLY A 85 -4.56 3.99 1.30
CA GLY A 85 -4.86 2.57 1.22
C GLY A 85 -5.68 2.18 -0.01
N ILE A 86 -6.76 2.92 -0.31
CA ILE A 86 -7.59 2.69 -1.50
C ILE A 86 -6.80 2.94 -2.79
N GLN A 87 -6.00 4.01 -2.84
CA GLN A 87 -5.12 4.27 -4.00
C GLN A 87 -4.16 3.12 -4.25
N VAL A 88 -3.55 2.60 -3.18
CA VAL A 88 -2.69 1.42 -3.27
C VAL A 88 -3.48 0.17 -3.66
N ALA A 89 -4.71 0.00 -3.20
CA ALA A 89 -5.57 -1.09 -3.63
C ALA A 89 -5.82 -1.07 -5.14
N VAL A 90 -6.14 0.11 -5.72
CA VAL A 90 -6.37 0.24 -7.16
C VAL A 90 -5.08 -0.04 -7.95
N LEU A 91 -3.97 0.55 -7.53
CA LEU A 91 -2.67 0.33 -8.18
C LEU A 91 -2.24 -1.14 -8.10
N SER A 92 -2.43 -1.79 -6.96
CA SER A 92 -2.04 -3.20 -6.76
C SER A 92 -2.95 -4.15 -7.51
N LEU A 93 -4.23 -3.83 -7.64
CA LEU A 93 -5.14 -4.62 -8.48
C LEU A 93 -4.69 -4.62 -9.95
N VAL A 94 -4.26 -3.46 -10.47
CA VAL A 94 -3.68 -3.36 -11.82
C VAL A 94 -2.34 -4.07 -11.91
N ALA A 95 -1.47 -3.88 -10.91
CA ALA A 95 -0.15 -4.52 -10.86
C ALA A 95 -0.23 -6.05 -10.79
N PHE A 96 -1.25 -6.59 -10.10
CA PHE A 96 -1.43 -8.02 -9.87
C PHE A 96 -2.52 -8.65 -10.73
N LEU A 97 -2.99 -7.93 -11.75
CA LEU A 97 -3.99 -8.43 -12.69
C LEU A 97 -3.45 -9.69 -13.40
N PRO A 98 -4.18 -10.82 -13.41
CA PRO A 98 -3.77 -12.00 -14.15
C PRO A 98 -3.85 -11.70 -15.66
N VAL A 99 -2.69 -11.62 -16.30
CA VAL A 99 -2.58 -11.48 -17.75
C VAL A 99 -1.97 -12.78 -18.28
N PRO A 100 -2.63 -13.47 -19.24
CA PRO A 100 -2.13 -14.73 -19.78
C PRO A 100 -0.95 -14.48 -20.72
N ILE A 101 0.24 -14.30 -20.14
CA ILE A 101 1.49 -14.00 -20.85
C ILE A 101 1.92 -15.18 -21.74
N GLU A 102 1.48 -16.40 -21.42
CA GLU A 102 1.79 -17.61 -22.19
C GLU A 102 1.16 -17.59 -23.59
N ILE A 103 0.01 -16.93 -23.74
CA ILE A 103 -0.75 -16.88 -25.00
C ILE A 103 -0.37 -15.63 -25.82
N LEU A 104 0.36 -14.69 -25.21
CA LEU A 104 0.76 -13.42 -25.83
C LEU A 104 1.44 -13.58 -27.20
N PRO A 105 2.38 -14.52 -27.41
CA PRO A 105 3.00 -14.75 -28.72
C PRO A 105 2.00 -15.12 -29.82
N GLY A 106 0.95 -15.89 -29.46
CA GLY A 106 -0.11 -16.27 -30.39
C GLY A 106 -1.04 -15.10 -30.75
N TYR A 107 -1.29 -14.20 -29.78
CA TYR A 107 -2.07 -12.98 -30.03
C TYR A 107 -1.38 -12.03 -31.01
N PHE A 108 -0.05 -11.97 -31.01
CA PHE A 108 0.70 -11.10 -31.92
C PHE A 108 0.61 -11.49 -33.40
N PHE A 109 0.31 -12.76 -33.70
CA PHE A 109 0.18 -13.23 -35.08
C PHE A 109 -1.21 -13.04 -35.68
N ILE A 110 -2.26 -13.03 -34.85
CA ILE A 110 -3.66 -13.10 -35.30
C ILE A 110 -4.37 -11.74 -35.20
N LEU A 111 -4.01 -10.90 -34.22
CA LEU A 111 -4.75 -9.68 -33.93
C LEU A 111 -4.20 -8.47 -34.69
N GLY A 112 -5.11 -7.62 -35.19
CA GLY A 112 -4.75 -6.38 -35.88
C GLY A 112 -3.95 -5.39 -35.03
N ARG A 113 -3.30 -4.42 -35.70
CA ARG A 113 -2.36 -3.44 -35.10
C ARG A 113 -2.90 -2.71 -33.86
N PHE A 114 -4.20 -2.44 -33.80
CA PHE A 114 -4.84 -1.79 -32.65
C PHE A 114 -4.74 -2.62 -31.36
N TYR A 115 -5.07 -3.91 -31.43
CA TYR A 115 -5.04 -4.80 -30.26
C TYR A 115 -3.61 -5.03 -29.76
N TYR A 116 -2.63 -5.05 -30.66
CA TYR A 116 -1.21 -5.07 -30.29
C TYR A 116 -0.86 -3.92 -29.35
N PHE A 117 -1.19 -2.68 -29.73
CA PHE A 117 -0.91 -1.51 -28.90
C PHE A 117 -1.68 -1.52 -27.59
N LEU A 118 -2.93 -2.01 -27.60
CA LEU A 118 -3.74 -2.14 -26.39
C LEU A 118 -3.14 -3.14 -25.39
N ILE A 119 -2.72 -4.32 -25.85
CA ILE A 119 -2.06 -5.33 -25.01
C ILE A 119 -0.75 -4.78 -24.45
N MET A 120 0.07 -4.14 -25.29
CA MET A 120 1.32 -3.52 -24.86
C MET A 120 1.09 -2.40 -23.84
N ALA A 121 0.04 -1.60 -24.01
CA ALA A 121 -0.33 -0.56 -23.05
C ALA A 121 -0.72 -1.16 -21.69
N VAL A 122 -1.51 -2.25 -21.68
CA VAL A 122 -1.89 -2.95 -20.44
C VAL A 122 -0.68 -3.54 -19.73
N ILE A 123 0.22 -4.21 -20.46
CA ILE A 123 1.45 -4.78 -19.88
C ILE A 123 2.34 -3.68 -19.32
N THR A 124 2.52 -2.59 -20.06
CA THR A 124 3.32 -1.45 -19.62
C THR A 124 2.72 -0.82 -18.36
N ALA A 125 1.41 -0.58 -18.33
CA ALA A 125 0.73 -0.03 -17.16
C ALA A 125 0.85 -0.95 -15.93
N LYS A 126 0.70 -2.27 -16.13
CA LYS A 126 0.91 -3.28 -15.08
C LYS A 126 2.33 -3.22 -14.52
N MET A 127 3.35 -3.21 -15.39
CA MET A 127 4.75 -3.14 -14.98
C MET A 127 5.09 -1.84 -14.26
N LEU A 128 4.55 -0.70 -14.73
CA LEU A 128 4.73 0.59 -14.05
C LEU A 128 4.09 0.60 -12.67
N CYS A 129 2.87 0.09 -12.52
CA CYS A 129 2.21 -0.02 -11.22
C CYS A 129 2.97 -0.95 -10.28
N TRP A 130 3.45 -2.10 -10.79
CA TRP A 130 4.22 -3.06 -10.03
C TRP A 130 5.55 -2.47 -9.54
N LEU A 131 6.32 -1.85 -10.43
CA LEU A 131 7.59 -1.20 -10.09
C LEU A 131 7.40 -0.06 -9.10
N TYR A 132 6.36 0.77 -9.30
CA TYR A 132 6.03 1.86 -8.39
C TYR A 132 5.74 1.34 -6.97
N LEU A 133 4.88 0.33 -6.85
CA LEU A 133 4.53 -0.25 -5.55
C LEU A 133 5.71 -0.94 -4.89
N LEU A 134 6.53 -1.66 -5.67
CA LEU A 134 7.76 -2.27 -5.15
C LEU A 134 8.72 -1.21 -4.63
N GLN A 135 8.91 -0.12 -5.39
CA GLN A 135 9.75 1.00 -4.99
C GLN A 135 9.27 1.64 -3.68
N VAL A 136 7.97 1.84 -3.50
CA VAL A 136 7.40 2.39 -2.25
C VAL A 136 7.70 1.47 -1.06
N VAL A 137 7.52 0.15 -1.22
CA VAL A 137 7.77 -0.83 -0.16
C VAL A 137 9.26 -0.96 0.15
N LEU A 138 10.12 -0.95 -0.87
CA LEU A 138 11.58 -0.97 -0.67
C LEU A 138 12.04 0.30 0.05
N ASN A 139 11.55 1.47 -0.36
CA ASN A 139 11.88 2.74 0.30
C ASN A 139 11.42 2.77 1.76
N TYR A 140 10.27 2.17 2.06
CA TYR A 140 9.78 2.02 3.42
C TYR A 140 10.75 1.21 4.30
N HIS A 141 11.26 0.07 3.82
CA HIS A 141 12.14 -0.79 4.64
C HIS A 141 13.62 -0.37 4.65
N LEU A 142 14.11 0.27 3.58
CA LEU A 142 15.55 0.53 3.40
C LEU A 142 15.98 1.95 3.74
N PHE A 143 15.12 2.97 3.55
CA PHE A 143 15.56 4.36 3.60
C PHE A 143 14.79 5.21 4.62
N ALA A 144 13.53 5.48 4.36
CA ALA A 144 12.80 6.58 5.00
C ALA A 144 11.64 6.11 5.88
N GLY A 145 11.43 4.79 6.04
CA GLY A 145 10.45 4.28 6.99
C GLY A 145 9.05 4.84 6.72
N ALA A 146 8.45 5.35 7.78
CA ALA A 146 7.11 5.91 7.78
C ALA A 146 6.98 7.21 6.95
N ASP A 147 8.06 7.93 6.69
CA ASP A 147 8.01 9.23 6.02
C ASP A 147 7.68 9.10 4.52
N VAL A 148 8.08 8.00 3.87
CA VAL A 148 7.69 7.66 2.49
C VAL A 148 6.17 7.64 2.33
N LEU A 149 5.47 7.15 3.36
CA LEU A 149 4.02 7.04 3.34
C LEU A 149 3.35 8.38 3.64
N LYS A 150 4.00 9.29 4.38
CA LYS A 150 3.51 10.67 4.57
C LYS A 150 3.58 11.45 3.27
N ASP A 151 4.71 11.37 2.58
CA ASP A 151 4.99 12.14 1.36
C ASP A 151 4.30 11.59 0.11
N MET A 152 3.66 10.41 0.22
CA MET A 152 2.93 9.80 -0.89
C MET A 152 1.82 10.73 -1.43
N PRO A 153 1.87 11.15 -2.71
CA PRO A 153 0.88 12.03 -3.28
C PRO A 153 -0.45 11.31 -3.46
N LEU A 154 -1.53 11.97 -3.05
CA LEU A 154 -2.89 11.49 -3.24
C LEU A 154 -3.36 11.83 -4.66
N LEU A 155 -3.67 10.79 -5.42
CA LEU A 155 -4.23 10.93 -6.77
C LEU A 155 -5.73 11.22 -6.75
N PHE A 156 -6.42 10.90 -5.66
CA PHE A 156 -7.86 11.14 -5.52
C PHE A 156 -8.16 12.53 -4.95
N PRO A 157 -8.85 13.42 -5.70
CA PRO A 157 -9.18 14.78 -5.26
C PRO A 157 -10.03 14.81 -3.98
N SER A 158 -10.88 13.79 -3.80
CA SER A 158 -11.80 13.69 -2.65
C SER A 158 -11.05 13.61 -1.32
N ALA A 159 -9.92 12.90 -1.26
CA ALA A 159 -9.10 12.80 -0.06
C ALA A 159 -8.29 14.09 0.18
N ARG A 160 -7.89 14.79 -0.90
CA ARG A 160 -7.15 16.05 -0.82
C ARG A 160 -7.98 17.20 -0.23
N LYS A 161 -9.28 17.27 -0.56
CA LYS A 161 -10.19 18.28 -0.01
C LYS A 161 -10.41 18.11 1.50
N GLN A 162 -10.43 16.87 1.99
CA GLN A 162 -10.61 16.59 3.41
C GLN A 162 -9.37 16.96 4.24
N ALA A 163 -8.16 16.75 3.70
CA ALA A 163 -6.91 17.20 4.33
C ALA A 163 -6.83 18.74 4.47
N SER A 164 -7.39 19.47 3.50
CA SER A 164 -7.46 20.93 3.52
C SER A 164 -8.58 21.48 4.42
N ALA A 165 -9.53 20.63 4.83
CA ALA A 165 -10.68 21.02 5.65
C ALA A 165 -10.52 20.67 7.13
N ALA A 166 -9.45 19.96 7.51
CA ALA A 166 -9.09 19.78 8.91
C ALA A 166 -8.67 21.14 9.50
N PRO A 167 -9.35 21.65 10.55
CA PRO A 167 -8.96 22.91 11.18
C PRO A 167 -7.53 22.81 11.72
N PRO A 168 -6.74 23.89 11.69
CA PRO A 168 -5.48 23.91 12.42
C PRO A 168 -5.78 23.62 13.89
N ALA A 169 -5.00 22.69 14.46
CA ALA A 169 -5.05 22.36 15.88
C ALA A 169 -5.08 23.66 16.69
N MET A 170 -6.08 23.78 17.56
CA MET A 170 -6.12 24.84 18.56
C MET A 170 -4.80 24.79 19.33
N SER A 171 -4.02 25.85 19.18
CA SER A 171 -2.93 26.18 20.09
C SER A 171 -3.52 26.30 21.49
N GLU A 172 -3.30 25.30 22.34
CA GLU A 172 -3.29 25.48 23.78
C GLU A 172 -2.13 26.44 24.12
N ASP A 173 -2.39 27.73 24.03
CA ASP A 173 -1.60 28.74 24.73
C ASP A 173 -2.51 29.91 25.10
N ALA A 174 -3.15 29.76 26.25
CA ALA A 174 -3.79 30.85 26.97
C ALA A 174 -3.71 30.52 28.47
N SER A 175 -2.48 30.53 28.99
CA SER A 175 -2.26 30.76 30.42
C SER A 175 -2.62 32.22 30.72
N ASP A 176 -3.90 32.51 30.93
CA ASP A 176 -4.32 33.75 31.59
C ASP A 176 -4.96 33.37 32.92
N THR A 177 -4.14 33.44 33.97
CA THR A 177 -4.60 33.46 35.35
C THR A 177 -4.78 34.93 35.72
N PRO A 178 -5.99 35.45 35.96
CA PRO A 178 -6.16 36.74 36.60
C PRO A 178 -6.04 36.59 38.13
N PRO A 179 -5.46 37.57 38.83
CA PRO A 179 -5.17 37.47 40.25
C PRO A 179 -6.44 37.56 41.12
N THR A 180 -6.42 36.81 42.21
CA THR A 180 -7.31 36.92 43.37
C THR A 180 -7.36 38.36 43.88
N PRO A 181 -8.55 38.98 44.05
CA PRO A 181 -8.69 40.14 44.91
C PRO A 181 -8.78 39.68 46.37
N ALA A 182 -7.91 40.24 47.20
CA ALA A 182 -7.91 40.09 48.65
C ALA A 182 -9.22 40.65 49.24
N ASN A 183 -9.78 39.91 50.20
CA ASN A 183 -10.71 40.45 51.20
C ASN A 183 -9.95 41.47 52.05
N ASP A 184 -10.45 42.71 52.09
CA ASP A 184 -10.25 43.60 53.23
C ASP A 184 -11.64 44.09 53.67
N GLU A 185 -12.05 43.58 54.83
CA GLU A 185 -13.05 44.18 55.71
C GLU A 185 -12.47 45.48 56.29
N GLU A 186 -13.21 46.58 56.33
CA GLU A 186 -13.34 47.47 57.52
C GLU A 186 -14.08 48.80 57.25
N LYS A 187 -15.06 49.08 58.12
CA LYS A 187 -15.54 50.40 58.61
C LYS A 187 -16.29 51.28 57.59
N GLU A 188 -17.47 51.84 57.85
CA GLU A 188 -18.20 52.20 59.08
C GLU A 188 -19.70 52.37 58.72
#